data_AF-A0AA45G9G6-F1
#
_entry.id   AF-A0AA45G9G6-F1
#
_cell.length_a   1.000
_cell.length_b   1.000
_cell.length_c   1.000
_cell.angle_alpha   90.00
_cell.angle_beta   90.00
_cell.angle_gamma   90.00
#
_symmetry.space_group_name_H-M   'P 1'
#
loop_
_entity.id
_entity.type
_entity.pdbx_description
1 polymer ?
#
loop_
_entity_poly.entity_id
_entity_poly.type
_entity_poly.pdbx_seq_one_letter_code
_entity_poly.pdbx_strand_id
1 'polypeptide(L)'
;MTYPPSQGNPTGWEQPVVPASAPAGPHAGGFPTGAYPPVGPPSPKNSSTKWIIGAVIGLVVVLLIGVGAIVAVGMLNRSAPAGDAVKGYLEALQRGDAKTALSYGASQPGSTELLTDEALKKQIAKAPISDIRILSDSTAKGPQISIGSVHVSVKFGDKTSDDTLFMKKSGRAWKLDNAAVNIKNYFDTPIVKVLGKTLTKGDSVYIFPGWMGIEPLTSNYSVDGDRIATLQDLLGFSSMMTTDLDVKVTESGYAAANQAVRDAIAKCAGSTDLAPANCPNRIDDGDALPNTAKWAPPVMPESLGDGNFNELDAQLTYYSAKIAFPYTVQTRSGPKSDTDNAYVSIKVDLTQSPPAVKFD
;
A
#
# COMPACT_ATOMS: atom_id res chain seq x y z
N MET A 1 -45.70 -31.69 6.45
CA MET A 1 -46.70 -32.06 5.41
C MET A 1 -46.03 -31.96 4.06
N THR A 2 -46.36 -32.91 3.18
CA THR A 2 -46.27 -32.88 1.69
C THR A 2 -45.02 -32.32 0.99
N TYR A 3 -44.44 -33.23 0.20
CA TYR A 3 -43.26 -33.16 -0.68
C TYR A 3 -43.75 -32.80 -2.13
N PRO A 4 -43.04 -33.07 -3.26
CA PRO A 4 -42.39 -32.08 -4.14
C PRO A 4 -43.10 -31.84 -5.53
N PRO A 5 -42.47 -31.86 -6.74
CA PRO A 5 -41.69 -30.77 -7.38
C PRO A 5 -42.03 -30.43 -8.86
N SER A 6 -41.41 -29.33 -9.34
CA SER A 6 -40.73 -29.14 -10.67
C SER A 6 -41.42 -29.28 -12.04
N GLN A 7 -40.88 -28.44 -12.96
CA GLN A 7 -40.75 -28.55 -14.43
C GLN A 7 -41.93 -28.14 -15.34
N GLY A 8 -41.59 -27.54 -16.48
CA GLY A 8 -42.45 -27.48 -17.68
C GLY A 8 -42.59 -26.12 -18.37
N ASN A 9 -41.71 -25.82 -19.33
CA ASN A 9 -42.01 -24.93 -20.48
C ASN A 9 -42.96 -25.71 -21.45
N PRO A 10 -43.70 -25.14 -22.45
CA PRO A 10 -43.17 -24.19 -23.45
C PRO A 10 -44.16 -23.21 -24.17
N THR A 11 -43.60 -22.39 -25.07
CA THR A 11 -44.12 -21.87 -26.39
C THR A 11 -45.61 -21.57 -26.64
N GLY A 12 -45.88 -20.41 -27.27
CA GLY A 12 -47.10 -20.14 -28.06
C GLY A 12 -46.94 -18.89 -28.94
N TRP A 13 -47.35 -18.96 -30.21
CA TRP A 13 -47.19 -17.90 -31.22
C TRP A 13 -48.50 -17.13 -31.48
N GLU A 14 -48.40 -16.02 -32.24
CA GLU A 14 -49.24 -15.64 -33.40
C GLU A 14 -49.73 -14.18 -33.45
N GLN A 15 -49.74 -13.65 -34.69
CA GLN A 15 -50.42 -12.43 -35.12
C GLN A 15 -51.41 -12.79 -36.24
N PRO A 16 -52.53 -12.08 -36.36
CA PRO A 16 -52.98 -11.58 -37.68
C PRO A 16 -53.40 -10.08 -37.62
N VAL A 17 -53.13 -9.16 -38.56
CA VAL A 17 -53.22 -9.11 -40.05
C VAL A 17 -54.59 -8.58 -40.56
N VAL A 18 -54.62 -7.27 -40.93
CA VAL A 18 -55.36 -6.48 -41.98
C VAL A 18 -56.88 -6.76 -42.27
N PRO A 19 -57.68 -5.93 -43.01
CA PRO A 19 -57.49 -5.28 -44.34
C PRO A 19 -57.72 -3.74 -44.33
N ALA A 20 -57.26 -2.87 -45.24
CA ALA A 20 -57.01 -2.89 -46.70
C ALA A 20 -58.21 -2.48 -47.59
N SER A 21 -58.07 -1.36 -48.31
CA SER A 21 -58.68 -1.13 -49.64
C SER A 21 -58.03 0.07 -50.36
N ALA A 22 -57.59 -0.19 -51.60
CA ALA A 22 -57.22 0.79 -52.64
C ALA A 22 -58.36 0.74 -53.72
N PRO A 23 -58.23 1.08 -55.04
CA PRO A 23 -57.06 1.47 -55.86
C PRO A 23 -57.28 2.55 -56.97
N ALA A 24 -56.19 2.88 -57.70
CA ALA A 24 -56.03 3.28 -59.15
C ALA A 24 -56.99 4.32 -59.80
N GLY A 25 -56.61 5.17 -60.77
CA GLY A 25 -55.47 5.34 -61.71
C GLY A 25 -55.95 6.24 -62.90
N PRO A 26 -55.34 6.25 -64.11
CA PRO A 26 -53.96 6.67 -64.47
C PRO A 26 -53.85 7.62 -65.72
N HIS A 27 -52.62 8.04 -66.09
CA HIS A 27 -52.17 8.66 -67.39
C HIS A 27 -52.56 10.14 -67.70
N ALA A 28 -51.95 10.91 -68.64
CA ALA A 28 -50.55 11.08 -69.13
C ALA A 28 -50.42 12.25 -70.16
N GLY A 29 -49.28 12.99 -70.21
CA GLY A 29 -48.74 13.66 -71.44
C GLY A 29 -48.83 15.20 -71.62
N GLY A 30 -47.76 15.84 -72.14
CA GLY A 30 -47.78 17.17 -72.81
C GLY A 30 -46.75 18.25 -72.36
N PHE A 31 -45.97 18.83 -73.30
CA PHE A 31 -45.02 19.98 -73.18
C PHE A 31 -45.51 21.19 -74.04
N PRO A 32 -44.83 22.37 -74.29
CA PRO A 32 -43.46 22.86 -73.93
C PRO A 32 -43.32 24.39 -73.55
N THR A 33 -42.07 24.91 -73.61
CA THR A 33 -41.54 26.33 -73.55
C THR A 33 -41.24 26.92 -72.15
N GLY A 34 -40.17 27.72 -71.90
CA GLY A 34 -38.95 28.06 -72.67
C GLY A 34 -38.04 29.12 -71.95
N ALA A 35 -36.76 29.25 -72.38
CA ALA A 35 -35.73 30.28 -72.05
C ALA A 35 -34.66 30.06 -70.92
N TYR A 36 -33.41 30.44 -71.26
CA TYR A 36 -32.09 30.54 -70.57
C TYR A 36 -31.28 31.62 -71.37
N PRO A 37 -29.94 31.88 -71.25
CA PRO A 37 -28.85 31.58 -70.27
C PRO A 37 -28.19 32.90 -69.73
N PRO A 38 -26.89 33.05 -69.28
CA PRO A 38 -25.73 32.13 -69.15
C PRO A 38 -25.10 31.99 -67.74
N VAL A 39 -24.61 30.81 -67.31
CA VAL A 39 -23.39 30.03 -67.68
C VAL A 39 -22.06 30.61 -67.16
N GLY A 40 -21.46 29.88 -66.21
CA GLY A 40 -20.03 29.90 -65.86
C GLY A 40 -19.44 28.47 -65.92
N PRO A 41 -18.12 28.29 -66.07
CA PRO A 41 -17.51 27.01 -66.46
C PRO A 41 -17.31 26.00 -65.30
N PRO A 42 -17.43 24.68 -65.53
CA PRO A 42 -17.22 23.64 -64.52
C PRO A 42 -15.88 22.88 -64.65
N SER A 43 -15.32 22.39 -63.54
CA SER A 43 -14.30 21.33 -63.47
C SER A 43 -14.26 20.74 -62.04
N PRO A 44 -13.62 19.57 -61.78
CA PRO A 44 -14.34 18.31 -61.89
C PRO A 44 -14.47 17.51 -60.58
N LYS A 45 -15.41 16.57 -60.60
CA LYS A 45 -15.74 15.63 -59.52
C LYS A 45 -14.77 14.45 -59.48
N ASN A 46 -14.18 14.14 -58.32
CA ASN A 46 -13.68 12.79 -58.02
C ASN A 46 -14.33 12.20 -56.75
N SER A 47 -14.56 10.89 -56.79
CA SER A 47 -14.90 10.03 -55.64
C SER A 47 -13.62 9.74 -54.83
N SER A 48 -13.63 9.28 -53.58
CA SER A 48 -14.56 8.37 -52.87
C SER A 48 -14.32 8.53 -51.35
N THR A 49 -15.33 8.72 -50.51
CA THR A 49 -16.07 7.67 -49.79
C THR A 49 -15.23 6.85 -48.78
N LYS A 50 -15.37 7.21 -47.49
CA LYS A 50 -15.07 6.42 -46.26
C LYS A 50 -13.56 6.18 -46.04
N TRP A 51 -13.02 6.29 -44.82
CA TRP A 51 -13.48 5.66 -43.57
C TRP A 51 -13.76 6.65 -42.43
N ILE A 52 -14.97 6.53 -41.85
CA ILE A 52 -15.21 6.79 -40.43
C ILE A 52 -15.40 5.42 -39.78
N ILE A 53 -14.46 5.03 -38.92
CA ILE A 53 -14.56 4.10 -37.78
C ILE A 53 -13.15 4.12 -37.15
N GLY A 54 -13.04 4.48 -35.86
CA GLY A 54 -11.75 4.74 -35.20
C GLY A 54 -11.81 5.87 -34.16
N ALA A 55 -12.83 6.73 -34.23
CA ALA A 55 -13.18 7.62 -33.14
C ALA A 55 -13.95 6.84 -32.06
N VAL A 56 -13.26 6.45 -30.97
CA VAL A 56 -13.75 6.29 -29.58
C VAL A 56 -12.62 5.77 -28.66
N ILE A 57 -11.62 5.03 -29.18
CA ILE A 57 -10.48 4.53 -28.37
C ILE A 57 -9.21 5.42 -28.50
N GLY A 58 -9.10 6.24 -29.55
CA GLY A 58 -7.94 7.14 -29.74
C GLY A 58 -7.86 8.34 -28.78
N LEU A 59 -8.99 8.80 -28.21
CA LEU A 59 -9.03 10.08 -27.49
C LEU A 59 -8.38 10.01 -26.08
N VAL A 60 -8.38 8.83 -25.45
CA VAL A 60 -7.81 8.65 -24.10
C VAL A 60 -6.28 8.45 -24.16
N VAL A 61 -5.75 7.89 -25.25
CA VAL A 61 -4.30 7.67 -25.41
C VAL A 61 -3.57 8.93 -25.87
N VAL A 62 -4.20 9.78 -26.70
CA VAL A 62 -3.61 11.07 -27.11
C VAL A 62 -3.49 12.04 -25.92
N LEU A 63 -4.36 11.94 -24.92
CA LEU A 63 -4.25 12.71 -23.67
C LEU A 63 -3.13 12.24 -22.73
N LEU A 64 -2.57 11.04 -22.92
CA LEU A 64 -1.51 10.48 -22.07
C LEU A 64 -0.11 10.52 -22.69
N ILE A 65 0.01 10.82 -23.99
CA ILE A 65 1.30 10.93 -24.71
C ILE A 65 1.67 12.40 -25.01
N GLY A 66 0.74 13.35 -24.82
CA GLY A 66 0.83 14.74 -25.30
C GLY A 66 1.75 15.73 -24.55
N VAL A 67 2.46 15.36 -23.48
CA VAL A 67 3.33 16.29 -22.72
C VAL A 67 4.76 15.76 -22.50
N GLY A 68 5.13 14.62 -23.08
CA GLY A 68 6.51 14.10 -23.04
C GLY A 68 7.53 14.89 -23.86
N ALA A 69 7.08 15.85 -24.68
CA ALA A 69 7.91 16.56 -25.66
C ALA A 69 7.62 18.07 -25.75
N ILE A 70 7.42 18.75 -24.61
CA ILE A 70 7.51 20.22 -24.52
C ILE A 70 8.75 20.61 -23.71
N VAL A 71 9.91 20.14 -24.18
CA VAL A 71 11.21 20.72 -23.82
C VAL A 71 11.90 21.08 -25.12
N ALA A 72 12.08 22.38 -25.35
CA ALA A 72 12.77 23.01 -26.49
C ALA A 72 12.00 23.17 -27.83
N VAL A 73 10.88 23.90 -27.80
CA VAL A 73 10.62 25.08 -28.68
C VAL A 73 9.79 26.08 -27.84
N GLY A 74 9.97 27.40 -27.86
CA GLY A 74 11.01 28.26 -28.46
C GLY A 74 10.77 29.75 -28.10
N MET A 75 11.79 30.61 -28.24
CA MET A 75 11.75 32.09 -28.14
C MET A 75 10.75 32.74 -27.15
N LEU A 76 11.09 32.81 -25.86
CA LEU A 76 10.89 34.01 -25.01
C LEU A 76 11.75 33.89 -23.74
N ASN A 77 12.42 34.97 -23.30
CA ASN A 77 13.37 34.97 -22.18
C ASN A 77 12.72 34.98 -20.78
N ARG A 78 11.62 34.23 -20.58
CA ARG A 78 10.92 34.11 -19.30
C ARG A 78 11.01 32.67 -18.80
N SER A 79 11.66 32.44 -17.65
CA SER A 79 11.49 31.18 -16.91
C SER A 79 9.98 30.96 -16.68
N ALA A 80 9.51 29.74 -16.92
CA ALA A 80 8.15 29.34 -16.56
C ALA A 80 7.87 29.65 -15.08
N PRO A 81 6.62 29.97 -14.68
CA PRO A 81 6.26 30.16 -13.29
C PRO A 81 6.50 28.91 -12.43
N ALA A 82 6.59 29.09 -11.12
CA ALA A 82 6.79 27.99 -10.17
C ALA A 82 5.61 27.01 -10.17
N GLY A 83 4.39 27.48 -10.43
CA GLY A 83 3.18 26.66 -10.54
C GLY A 83 3.27 25.60 -11.65
N ASP A 84 3.93 25.90 -12.77
CA ASP A 84 4.17 24.94 -13.85
C ASP A 84 5.12 23.81 -13.39
N ALA A 85 6.08 24.12 -12.52
CA ALA A 85 6.98 23.13 -11.95
C ALA A 85 6.29 22.22 -10.93
N VAL A 86 5.44 22.77 -10.04
CA VAL A 86 4.62 21.97 -9.12
C VAL A 86 3.65 21.08 -9.88
N LYS A 87 2.96 21.62 -10.89
CA LYS A 87 2.05 20.86 -11.73
C LYS A 87 2.79 19.73 -12.45
N GLY A 88 3.92 20.02 -13.09
CA GLY A 88 4.73 19.01 -13.78
C GLY A 88 5.27 17.90 -12.86
N TYR A 89 5.63 18.25 -11.61
CA TYR A 89 5.97 17.26 -10.57
C TYR A 89 4.80 16.34 -10.26
N LEU A 90 3.63 16.88 -9.95
CA LEU A 90 2.43 16.12 -9.62
C LEU A 90 1.93 15.25 -10.79
N GLU A 91 2.02 15.75 -12.03
CA GLU A 91 1.71 14.98 -13.23
C GLU A 91 2.73 13.87 -13.51
N ALA A 92 4.02 14.07 -13.19
CA ALA A 92 5.03 13.01 -13.26
C ALA A 92 4.77 11.91 -12.22
N LEU A 93 4.41 12.30 -10.99
CA LEU A 93 3.94 11.36 -9.97
C LEU A 93 2.72 10.58 -10.47
N GLN A 94 1.69 11.27 -10.97
CA GLN A 94 0.45 10.66 -11.47
C GLN A 94 0.69 9.62 -12.59
N ARG A 95 1.68 9.85 -13.47
CA ARG A 95 2.04 8.90 -14.54
C ARG A 95 2.92 7.73 -14.09
N GLY A 96 3.39 7.72 -12.83
CA GLY A 96 4.34 6.71 -12.35
C GLY A 96 5.75 6.87 -12.89
N ASP A 97 6.17 8.12 -13.19
CA ASP A 97 7.50 8.48 -13.70
C ASP A 97 8.35 9.07 -12.57
N ALA A 98 9.03 8.18 -11.84
CA ALA A 98 9.83 8.54 -10.67
C ALA A 98 11.01 9.43 -11.06
N LYS A 99 11.66 9.15 -12.20
CA LYS A 99 12.84 9.91 -12.66
C LYS A 99 12.48 11.37 -12.98
N THR A 100 11.38 11.61 -13.68
CA THR A 100 10.93 12.97 -13.97
C THR A 100 10.45 13.68 -12.71
N ALA A 101 9.74 13.00 -11.81
CA ALA A 101 9.33 13.57 -10.53
C ALA A 101 10.53 14.02 -9.68
N LEU A 102 11.54 13.15 -9.49
CA LEU A 102 12.77 13.48 -8.77
C LEU A 102 13.53 14.65 -9.40
N SER A 103 13.42 14.82 -10.73
CA SER A 103 14.05 15.94 -11.42
C SER A 103 13.54 17.31 -10.97
N TYR A 104 12.33 17.41 -10.39
CA TYR A 104 11.80 18.65 -9.83
C TYR A 104 12.36 19.00 -8.44
N GLY A 105 13.06 18.08 -7.78
CA GLY A 105 13.78 18.36 -6.54
C GLY A 105 15.09 19.10 -6.78
N ALA A 106 15.45 20.00 -5.86
CA ALA A 106 16.77 20.63 -5.80
C ALA A 106 17.76 19.78 -5.01
N SER A 107 17.33 19.23 -3.88
CA SER A 107 18.13 18.34 -3.04
C SER A 107 17.97 16.89 -3.52
N GLN A 108 19.06 16.13 -3.52
CA GLN A 108 18.98 14.69 -3.76
C GLN A 108 18.66 13.97 -2.43
N PRO A 109 17.78 12.96 -2.44
CA PRO A 109 17.51 12.13 -1.27
C PRO A 109 18.73 11.30 -0.89
N GLY A 110 18.89 10.96 0.39
CA GLY A 110 20.01 10.14 0.87
C GLY A 110 20.02 8.70 0.36
N SER A 111 18.90 8.21 -0.18
CA SER A 111 18.77 6.95 -0.91
C SER A 111 17.61 7.04 -1.91
N THR A 112 17.69 6.29 -3.01
CA THR A 112 16.66 6.20 -4.06
C THR A 112 16.01 4.81 -4.16
N GLU A 113 16.27 3.92 -3.20
CA GLU A 113 15.85 2.51 -3.21
C GLU A 113 14.33 2.29 -3.34
N LEU A 114 13.53 3.14 -2.68
CA LEU A 114 12.05 3.15 -2.80
C LEU A 114 11.53 4.26 -3.73
N LEU A 115 12.42 5.00 -4.41
CA LEU A 115 12.08 6.09 -5.32
C LEU A 115 12.15 5.63 -6.78
N THR A 116 11.43 4.55 -7.06
CA THR A 116 11.41 3.88 -8.37
C THR A 116 10.02 3.94 -8.99
N ASP A 117 9.94 3.78 -10.32
CA ASP A 117 8.66 3.68 -11.03
C ASP A 117 7.78 2.53 -10.50
N GLU A 118 8.39 1.43 -10.05
CA GLU A 118 7.66 0.28 -9.49
C GLU A 118 7.03 0.64 -8.13
N ALA A 119 7.81 1.23 -7.23
CA ALA A 119 7.32 1.69 -5.93
C ALA A 119 6.20 2.72 -6.13
N LEU A 120 6.42 3.74 -6.95
CA LEU A 120 5.44 4.77 -7.26
C LEU A 120 4.15 4.20 -7.89
N LYS A 121 4.25 3.20 -8.78
CA LYS A 121 3.06 2.49 -9.33
C LYS A 121 2.29 1.72 -8.26
N LYS A 122 2.96 1.10 -7.28
CA LYS A 122 2.29 0.49 -6.11
C LYS A 122 1.54 1.55 -5.29
N GLN A 123 2.15 2.73 -5.08
CA GLN A 123 1.48 3.85 -4.40
C GLN A 123 0.22 4.30 -5.14
N ILE A 124 0.31 4.54 -6.46
CA ILE A 124 -0.82 5.00 -7.30
C ILE A 124 -1.94 3.96 -7.36
N ALA A 125 -1.61 2.67 -7.40
CA ALA A 125 -2.60 1.59 -7.43
C ALA A 125 -3.46 1.51 -6.16
N LYS A 126 -2.97 2.05 -5.04
CA LYS A 126 -3.68 2.14 -3.76
C LYS A 126 -4.32 3.51 -3.55
N ALA A 127 -3.59 4.58 -3.85
CA ALA A 127 -4.03 5.97 -3.70
C ALA A 127 -3.76 6.75 -5.00
N PRO A 128 -4.69 6.73 -5.98
CA PRO A 128 -4.52 7.44 -7.24
C PRO A 128 -4.33 8.94 -7.05
N ILE A 129 -3.37 9.52 -7.77
CA ILE A 129 -3.13 10.97 -7.73
C ILE A 129 -4.09 11.66 -8.69
N SER A 130 -4.88 12.63 -8.21
CA SER A 130 -5.92 13.29 -9.00
C SER A 130 -6.21 14.72 -8.53
N ASP A 131 -7.08 15.43 -9.26
CA ASP A 131 -7.59 16.76 -8.87
C ASP A 131 -6.50 17.83 -8.61
N ILE A 132 -5.43 17.80 -9.42
CA ILE A 132 -4.29 18.73 -9.33
C ILE A 132 -4.73 20.14 -9.71
N ARG A 133 -4.77 21.06 -8.73
CA ARG A 133 -5.20 22.46 -8.89
C ARG A 133 -4.18 23.41 -8.29
N ILE A 134 -3.51 24.20 -9.13
CA ILE A 134 -2.72 25.35 -8.68
C ILE A 134 -3.68 26.49 -8.33
N LEU A 135 -3.73 26.87 -7.06
CA LEU A 135 -4.64 27.88 -6.52
C LEU A 135 -4.02 29.28 -6.53
N SER A 136 -2.72 29.39 -6.24
CA SER A 136 -1.95 30.63 -6.42
C SER A 136 -0.46 30.37 -6.66
N ASP A 137 0.22 31.33 -7.30
CA ASP A 137 1.66 31.31 -7.58
C ASP A 137 2.21 32.74 -7.45
N SER A 138 3.10 32.97 -6.47
CA SER A 138 3.70 34.28 -6.20
C SER A 138 4.69 34.73 -7.29
N THR A 139 5.17 33.81 -8.12
CA THR A 139 6.14 34.06 -9.21
C THR A 139 5.48 34.49 -10.52
N ALA A 140 4.15 34.33 -10.65
CA ALA A 140 3.42 34.60 -11.87
C ALA A 140 3.40 36.09 -12.29
N LYS A 141 3.50 37.03 -11.33
CA LYS A 141 3.26 38.47 -11.54
C LYS A 141 4.36 39.42 -11.03
N GLY A 142 5.46 38.90 -10.46
CA GLY A 142 6.52 39.72 -9.84
C GLY A 142 7.87 39.66 -10.56
N PRO A 143 8.85 40.51 -10.17
CA PRO A 143 10.25 40.31 -10.54
C PRO A 143 10.75 38.96 -10.02
N GLN A 144 11.57 38.27 -10.80
CA GLN A 144 12.01 36.89 -10.51
C GLN A 144 13.06 36.86 -9.39
N ILE A 145 12.60 37.00 -8.15
CA ILE A 145 13.34 36.58 -6.94
C ILE A 145 13.70 35.09 -7.03
N SER A 146 14.76 34.66 -6.36
CA SER A 146 15.27 33.28 -6.40
C SER A 146 14.46 32.28 -5.56
N ILE A 147 13.39 32.75 -4.90
CA ILE A 147 12.49 32.00 -4.03
C ILE A 147 11.04 32.35 -4.43
N GLY A 148 10.12 31.41 -4.33
CA GLY A 148 8.70 31.59 -4.60
C GLY A 148 7.85 30.64 -3.77
N SER A 149 6.54 30.76 -3.91
CA SER A 149 5.56 29.93 -3.23
C SER A 149 4.39 29.60 -4.17
N VAL A 150 3.89 28.37 -4.06
CA VAL A 150 2.78 27.86 -4.86
C VAL A 150 1.79 27.20 -3.92
N HIS A 151 0.56 27.72 -3.88
CA HIS A 151 -0.55 27.08 -3.18
C HIS A 151 -1.21 26.08 -4.12
N VAL A 152 -1.27 24.82 -3.72
CA VAL A 152 -1.74 23.71 -4.55
C VAL A 152 -2.68 22.80 -3.76
N SER A 153 -3.76 22.39 -4.42
CA SER A 153 -4.68 21.34 -3.98
C SER A 153 -4.47 20.10 -4.84
N VAL A 154 -4.40 18.91 -4.24
CA VAL A 154 -4.27 17.62 -4.94
C VAL A 154 -4.87 16.49 -4.09
N LYS A 155 -5.36 15.44 -4.73
CA LYS A 155 -5.83 14.23 -4.05
C LYS A 155 -4.87 13.06 -4.21
N PHE A 156 -4.70 12.30 -3.13
CA PHE A 156 -3.99 11.03 -3.05
C PHE A 156 -5.00 9.98 -2.56
N GLY A 157 -5.65 9.27 -3.49
CA GLY A 157 -6.87 8.53 -3.17
C GLY A 157 -7.96 9.51 -2.69
N ASP A 158 -8.61 9.21 -1.57
CA ASP A 158 -9.62 10.09 -0.97
C ASP A 158 -9.03 11.23 -0.12
N LYS A 159 -7.74 11.17 0.23
CA LYS A 159 -7.06 12.21 1.02
C LYS A 159 -6.78 13.44 0.15
N THR A 160 -7.30 14.59 0.55
CA THR A 160 -6.93 15.89 -0.06
C THR A 160 -5.74 16.49 0.68
N SER A 161 -4.76 16.97 -0.08
CA SER A 161 -3.60 17.77 0.33
C SER A 161 -3.84 19.19 -0.19
N ASP A 162 -3.81 20.21 0.67
CA ASP A 162 -4.07 21.60 0.31
C ASP A 162 -3.01 22.48 0.99
N ASP A 163 -1.89 22.68 0.29
CA ASP A 163 -0.62 23.06 0.90
C ASP A 163 0.08 24.16 0.10
N THR A 164 0.88 24.97 0.79
CA THR A 164 1.76 25.97 0.16
C THR A 164 3.18 25.44 0.09
N LEU A 165 3.61 25.09 -1.12
CA LEU A 165 4.97 24.62 -1.39
C LEU A 165 5.92 25.80 -1.60
N PHE A 166 7.03 25.79 -0.87
CA PHE A 166 8.14 26.71 -1.12
C PHE A 166 9.01 26.21 -2.27
N MET A 167 9.41 27.14 -3.13
CA MET A 167 10.08 26.88 -4.40
C MET A 167 11.35 27.71 -4.46
N LYS A 168 12.46 27.14 -4.93
CA LYS A 168 13.69 27.90 -5.21
C LYS A 168 14.13 27.76 -6.65
N LYS A 169 14.78 28.80 -7.16
CA LYS A 169 15.28 28.83 -8.53
C LYS A 169 16.68 28.20 -8.58
N SER A 170 16.79 27.05 -9.24
CA SER A 170 18.06 26.37 -9.52
C SER A 170 18.42 26.56 -10.99
N GLY A 171 19.43 27.39 -11.26
CA GLY A 171 19.76 27.84 -12.61
C GLY A 171 18.57 28.56 -13.28
N ARG A 172 17.98 27.95 -14.30
CA ARG A 172 16.83 28.52 -15.04
C ARG A 172 15.47 27.94 -14.65
N ALA A 173 15.44 26.92 -13.78
CA ALA A 173 14.22 26.18 -13.41
C ALA A 173 13.83 26.40 -11.94
N TRP A 174 12.53 26.38 -11.65
CA TRP A 174 12.02 26.24 -10.29
C TRP A 174 12.15 24.78 -9.84
N LYS A 175 12.49 24.60 -8.56
CA LYS A 175 12.69 23.30 -7.91
C LYS A 175 12.11 23.32 -6.51
N LEU A 176 11.51 22.20 -6.10
CA LEU A 176 11.15 21.93 -4.71
C LEU A 176 12.42 21.78 -3.90
N ASP A 177 12.39 22.09 -2.60
CA ASP A 177 13.52 21.78 -1.72
C ASP A 177 13.76 20.26 -1.68
N ASN A 178 12.69 19.48 -1.53
CA ASN A 178 12.68 18.01 -1.59
C ASN A 178 11.60 17.53 -2.57
N ALA A 179 11.89 16.49 -3.36
CA ALA A 179 10.90 15.80 -4.21
C ALA A 179 10.43 14.45 -3.63
N ALA A 180 10.89 14.10 -2.43
CA ALA A 180 10.59 12.87 -1.73
C ALA A 180 10.45 13.14 -0.22
N VAL A 181 9.57 12.38 0.43
CA VAL A 181 9.32 12.42 1.89
C VAL A 181 10.33 11.51 2.58
N ASN A 182 10.94 11.98 3.67
CA ASN A 182 11.87 11.19 4.47
C ASN A 182 11.16 10.52 5.65
N ILE A 183 11.04 9.19 5.60
CA ILE A 183 10.54 8.36 6.69
C ILE A 183 11.75 7.86 7.49
N LYS A 184 11.80 8.24 8.76
CA LYS A 184 12.83 7.77 9.71
C LYS A 184 12.26 6.73 10.64
N ASN A 185 12.96 5.62 10.80
CA ASN A 185 12.65 4.65 11.83
C ASN A 185 13.40 4.97 13.14
N TYR A 186 12.65 5.13 14.22
CA TYR A 186 13.18 5.30 15.58
C TYR A 186 12.90 4.09 16.48
N PHE A 187 12.15 3.09 16.01
CA PHE A 187 11.95 1.85 16.78
C PHE A 187 13.25 1.04 16.82
N ASP A 188 13.60 0.57 18.01
CA ASP A 188 14.75 -0.31 18.25
C ASP A 188 14.56 -1.67 17.58
N THR A 189 13.35 -2.19 17.65
CA THR A 189 12.93 -3.44 16.99
C THR A 189 12.19 -3.11 15.69
N PRO A 190 12.55 -3.74 14.55
CA PRO A 190 11.75 -3.66 13.33
C PRO A 190 10.37 -4.30 13.53
N ILE A 191 9.30 -3.51 13.43
CA ILE A 191 7.90 -3.99 13.50
C ILE A 191 7.11 -3.74 12.21
N VAL A 192 7.67 -3.02 11.23
CA VAL A 192 7.00 -2.71 9.96
C VAL A 192 7.95 -2.76 8.76
N LYS A 193 7.35 -3.01 7.59
CA LYS A 193 7.92 -2.75 6.27
C LYS A 193 7.28 -1.48 5.71
N VAL A 194 8.05 -0.72 4.94
CA VAL A 194 7.57 0.41 4.11
C VAL A 194 7.79 0.03 2.65
N LEU A 195 6.71 -0.10 1.87
CA LEU A 195 6.72 -0.59 0.48
C LEU A 195 7.51 -1.91 0.31
N GLY A 196 7.40 -2.80 1.31
CA GLY A 196 8.09 -4.09 1.35
C GLY A 196 9.50 -4.08 1.98
N LYS A 197 10.09 -2.91 2.26
CA LYS A 197 11.39 -2.80 2.94
C LYS A 197 11.24 -2.71 4.46
N THR A 198 11.80 -3.68 5.17
CA THR A 198 11.98 -3.63 6.64
C THR A 198 12.92 -2.48 7.02
N LEU A 199 12.58 -1.71 8.06
CA LEU A 199 13.42 -0.63 8.59
C LEU A 199 14.02 -1.03 9.95
N THR A 200 15.32 -0.78 10.13
CA THR A 200 16.06 -0.96 11.39
C THR A 200 16.29 0.37 12.09
N LYS A 201 16.75 0.35 13.35
CA LYS A 201 16.90 1.56 14.17
C LYS A 201 17.83 2.59 13.50
N GLY A 202 17.31 3.79 13.26
CA GLY A 202 18.06 4.88 12.62
C GLY A 202 18.05 4.86 11.09
N ASP A 203 17.45 3.86 10.46
CA ASP A 203 17.24 3.86 9.01
C ASP A 203 16.39 5.06 8.59
N SER A 204 16.72 5.61 7.42
CA SER A 204 15.94 6.63 6.72
C SER A 204 15.62 6.11 5.32
N VAL A 205 14.35 6.04 4.95
CA VAL A 205 13.92 5.74 3.58
C VAL A 205 13.15 6.91 3.01
N TYR A 206 13.17 7.01 1.69
CA TYR A 206 12.53 8.09 0.96
C TYR A 206 11.45 7.52 0.06
N ILE A 207 10.24 8.08 0.12
CA ILE A 207 9.11 7.72 -0.74
C ILE A 207 8.58 8.97 -1.46
N PHE A 208 7.76 8.78 -2.49
CA PHE A 208 6.97 9.89 -3.03
C PHE A 208 5.72 10.15 -2.17
N PRO A 209 5.15 11.36 -2.20
CA PRO A 209 3.80 11.61 -1.70
C PRO A 209 2.78 10.64 -2.32
N GLY A 210 1.91 10.07 -1.48
CA GLY A 210 1.00 8.98 -1.80
C GLY A 210 0.92 7.93 -0.70
N TRP A 211 0.33 6.77 -1.02
CA TRP A 211 0.21 5.63 -0.09
C TRP A 211 1.59 5.18 0.42
N MET A 212 1.76 5.04 1.73
CA MET A 212 3.05 4.73 2.35
C MET A 212 3.40 3.24 2.31
N GLY A 213 2.40 2.36 2.15
CA GLY A 213 2.60 0.90 2.13
C GLY A 213 3.26 0.38 3.40
N ILE A 214 2.73 0.77 4.56
CA ILE A 214 3.16 0.29 5.87
C ILE A 214 2.50 -1.07 6.09
N GLU A 215 3.31 -2.11 6.33
CA GLU A 215 2.83 -3.49 6.49
C GLU A 215 3.54 -4.15 7.70
N PRO A 216 2.86 -5.04 8.46
CA PRO A 216 3.52 -5.79 9.53
C PRO A 216 4.59 -6.76 9.00
N LEU A 217 5.53 -7.18 9.85
CA LEU A 217 6.53 -8.17 9.42
C LEU A 217 5.93 -9.56 9.20
N THR A 218 4.91 -9.93 9.98
CA THR A 218 4.22 -11.23 10.01
C THR A 218 2.70 -11.04 10.06
N SER A 219 1.93 -12.13 9.96
CA SER A 219 0.47 -12.12 10.18
C SER A 219 0.06 -12.18 11.67
N ASN A 220 1.02 -12.21 12.61
CA ASN A 220 0.73 -12.35 14.04
C ASN A 220 0.20 -11.05 14.67
N TYR A 221 0.41 -9.92 14.01
CA TYR A 221 -0.13 -8.63 14.40
C TYR A 221 -0.53 -7.84 13.15
N SER A 222 -1.49 -6.94 13.33
CA SER A 222 -1.89 -5.93 12.34
C SER A 222 -1.29 -4.58 12.70
N VAL A 223 -1.11 -3.73 11.69
CA VAL A 223 -0.75 -2.32 11.84
C VAL A 223 -1.74 -1.51 11.00
N ASP A 224 -2.21 -0.37 11.50
CA ASP A 224 -2.93 0.62 10.69
C ASP A 224 -2.00 1.25 9.64
N GLY A 225 -1.89 0.55 8.51
CA GLY A 225 -0.92 0.81 7.46
C GLY A 225 -1.42 1.66 6.29
N ASP A 226 -2.71 2.04 6.25
CA ASP A 226 -3.30 2.77 5.13
C ASP A 226 -3.05 4.29 5.21
N ARG A 227 -1.77 4.64 5.38
CA ARG A 227 -1.32 6.02 5.58
C ARG A 227 -0.92 6.65 4.26
N ILE A 228 -1.25 7.92 4.12
CA ILE A 228 -0.96 8.74 2.95
C ILE A 228 0.05 9.81 3.34
N ALA A 229 1.23 9.80 2.72
CA ALA A 229 2.16 10.91 2.76
C ALA A 229 1.66 12.03 1.83
N THR A 230 1.56 13.24 2.35
CA THR A 230 1.00 14.43 1.70
C THR A 230 2.08 15.37 1.18
N LEU A 231 1.69 16.51 0.61
CA LEU A 231 2.66 17.54 0.19
C LEU A 231 3.31 18.26 1.38
N GLN A 232 2.61 18.36 2.52
CA GLN A 232 3.16 18.91 3.76
C GLN A 232 4.40 18.13 4.24
N ASP A 233 4.43 16.81 4.06
CA ASP A 233 5.53 15.93 4.48
C ASP A 233 6.85 16.17 3.69
N LEU A 234 6.79 16.85 2.52
CA LEU A 234 7.98 17.30 1.79
C LEU A 234 8.72 18.45 2.49
N LEU A 235 8.04 19.19 3.38
CA LEU A 235 8.58 20.39 4.03
C LEU A 235 9.49 20.09 5.24
N GLY A 236 9.79 18.82 5.51
CA GLY A 236 10.78 18.43 6.53
C GLY A 236 10.23 18.31 7.95
N PHE A 237 8.93 18.54 8.16
CA PHE A 237 8.21 17.95 9.28
C PHE A 237 8.15 16.44 9.04
N SER A 238 9.08 15.70 9.65
CA SER A 238 9.20 14.25 9.47
C SER A 238 7.88 13.56 9.75
N SER A 239 7.39 12.74 8.82
CA SER A 239 6.31 11.79 9.08
C SER A 239 6.84 10.72 10.04
N MET A 240 6.82 11.01 11.33
CA MET A 240 7.26 10.12 12.39
C MET A 240 6.34 8.90 12.39
N MET A 241 6.88 7.70 12.14
CA MET A 241 6.13 6.45 12.31
C MET A 241 5.81 6.14 13.79
N THR A 242 6.15 7.02 14.73
CA THR A 242 6.57 6.60 16.09
C THR A 242 5.59 6.91 17.20
N THR A 243 4.46 7.54 16.92
CA THR A 243 3.46 7.93 17.96
C THR A 243 2.05 7.43 17.67
N ASP A 244 1.73 7.10 16.42
CA ASP A 244 0.34 6.97 15.95
C ASP A 244 0.04 5.62 15.27
N LEU A 245 1.00 4.70 15.15
CA LEU A 245 0.73 3.38 14.56
C LEU A 245 -0.09 2.53 15.54
N ASP A 246 -1.34 2.26 15.16
CA ASP A 246 -2.21 1.32 15.88
C ASP A 246 -1.76 -0.12 15.57
N VAL A 247 -1.04 -0.73 16.51
CA VAL A 247 -0.51 -2.10 16.40
C VAL A 247 -1.34 -3.03 17.29
N LYS A 248 -1.81 -4.16 16.76
CA LYS A 248 -2.65 -5.11 17.52
C LYS A 248 -2.29 -6.55 17.20
N VAL A 249 -2.25 -7.42 18.21
CA VAL A 249 -2.12 -8.88 18.00
C VAL A 249 -3.36 -9.38 17.25
N THR A 250 -3.17 -10.21 16.22
CA THR A 250 -4.29 -10.85 15.51
C THR A 250 -4.78 -12.08 16.27
N GLU A 251 -6.00 -12.53 16.02
CA GLU A 251 -6.52 -13.79 16.57
C GLU A 251 -5.60 -14.98 16.21
N SER A 252 -5.12 -15.02 14.95
CA SER A 252 -4.10 -15.97 14.51
C SER A 252 -2.75 -15.81 15.23
N GLY A 253 -2.38 -14.58 15.62
CA GLY A 253 -1.18 -14.29 16.40
C GLY A 253 -1.26 -14.82 17.82
N TYR A 254 -2.40 -14.67 18.49
CA TYR A 254 -2.66 -15.29 19.80
C TYR A 254 -2.61 -16.82 19.71
N ALA A 255 -3.21 -17.41 18.68
CA ALA A 255 -3.15 -18.85 18.45
C ALA A 255 -1.70 -19.33 18.21
N ALA A 256 -0.95 -18.63 17.35
CA ALA A 256 0.44 -18.94 17.05
C ALA A 256 1.37 -18.76 18.27
N ALA A 257 1.15 -17.72 19.08
CA ALA A 257 1.88 -17.49 20.32
C ALA A 257 1.65 -18.61 21.33
N ASN A 258 0.38 -18.97 21.57
CA ASN A 258 0.03 -20.08 22.46
C ASN A 258 0.66 -21.40 21.99
N GLN A 259 0.60 -21.70 20.68
CA GLN A 259 1.21 -22.90 20.12
C GLN A 259 2.75 -22.90 20.29
N ALA A 260 3.43 -21.80 19.95
CA ALA A 260 4.87 -21.68 20.10
C ALA A 260 5.33 -21.88 21.56
N VAL A 261 4.55 -21.39 22.53
CA VAL A 261 4.81 -21.63 23.96
C VAL A 261 4.64 -23.10 24.33
N ARG A 262 3.59 -23.79 23.82
CA ARG A 262 3.42 -25.25 24.02
C ARG A 262 4.62 -26.02 23.47
N ASP A 263 5.07 -25.68 22.27
CA ASP A 263 6.18 -26.36 21.58
C ASP A 263 7.53 -26.11 22.27
N ALA A 264 7.77 -24.88 22.75
CA ALA A 264 8.96 -24.55 23.54
C ALA A 264 9.00 -25.33 24.86
N ILE A 265 7.88 -25.43 25.57
CA ILE A 265 7.77 -26.17 26.84
C ILE A 265 7.88 -27.68 26.62
N ALA A 266 7.30 -28.22 25.55
CA ALA A 266 7.45 -29.62 25.16
C ALA A 266 8.92 -29.96 24.82
N LYS A 267 9.63 -29.06 24.13
CA LYS A 267 11.06 -29.19 23.85
C LYS A 267 11.89 -29.22 25.15
N CYS A 268 11.54 -28.40 26.14
CA CYS A 268 12.21 -28.39 27.44
C CYS A 268 12.07 -29.72 28.21
N ALA A 269 10.88 -30.35 28.17
CA ALA A 269 10.67 -31.69 28.70
C ALA A 269 11.39 -32.81 27.91
N GLY A 270 11.88 -32.53 26.70
CA GLY A 270 12.70 -33.45 25.92
C GLY A 270 14.16 -33.57 26.36
N SER A 271 14.63 -32.73 27.30
CA SER A 271 16.00 -32.80 27.81
C SER A 271 16.19 -33.90 28.87
N THR A 272 17.44 -34.33 29.08
CA THR A 272 17.84 -35.18 30.22
C THR A 272 18.54 -34.40 31.33
N ASP A 273 18.77 -33.10 31.13
CA ASP A 273 19.49 -32.24 32.05
C ASP A 273 18.64 -31.95 33.30
N LEU A 274 19.33 -31.74 34.43
CA LEU A 274 18.67 -31.35 35.68
C LEU A 274 18.12 -29.92 35.61
N ALA A 275 18.72 -29.05 34.80
CA ALA A 275 18.27 -27.68 34.53
C ALA A 275 18.63 -27.32 33.08
N PRO A 276 17.75 -27.58 32.09
CA PRO A 276 18.07 -27.35 30.68
C PRO A 276 18.22 -25.86 30.36
N ALA A 277 19.16 -25.51 29.48
CA ALA A 277 19.41 -24.12 29.11
C ALA A 277 18.20 -23.49 28.36
N ASN A 278 17.85 -22.25 28.73
CA ASN A 278 16.67 -21.52 28.22
C ASN A 278 15.34 -22.24 28.46
N CYS A 279 15.22 -22.99 29.56
CA CYS A 279 14.01 -23.69 29.95
C CYS A 279 13.60 -23.35 31.38
N PRO A 280 12.29 -23.38 31.68
CA PRO A 280 11.76 -23.00 33.00
C PRO A 280 11.93 -24.10 34.07
N ASN A 281 12.12 -25.36 33.64
CA ASN A 281 12.12 -26.53 34.52
C ASN A 281 13.49 -26.83 35.11
N ARG A 282 13.54 -27.16 36.41
CA ARG A 282 14.79 -27.53 37.09
C ARG A 282 14.60 -28.49 38.28
N ILE A 283 15.66 -29.24 38.58
CA ILE A 283 15.76 -30.17 39.72
C ILE A 283 16.82 -29.64 40.68
N ASP A 284 16.37 -28.92 41.71
CA ASP A 284 17.24 -28.37 42.77
C ASP A 284 17.58 -29.44 43.86
N ASP A 285 17.91 -30.66 43.45
CA ASP A 285 18.20 -31.81 44.34
C ASP A 285 19.68 -32.17 44.30
N GLY A 286 20.39 -31.97 45.42
CA GLY A 286 21.85 -32.17 45.51
C GLY A 286 22.33 -33.63 45.42
N ASP A 287 21.43 -34.61 45.55
CA ASP A 287 21.75 -36.02 45.34
C ASP A 287 21.41 -36.53 43.93
N ALA A 288 20.77 -35.71 43.09
CA ALA A 288 20.43 -36.05 41.71
C ALA A 288 21.67 -36.20 40.83
N LEU A 289 21.67 -37.23 39.97
CA LEU A 289 22.75 -37.53 39.05
C LEU A 289 22.57 -36.76 37.73
N PRO A 290 23.61 -36.06 37.22
CA PRO A 290 23.54 -35.35 35.95
C PRO A 290 23.08 -36.21 34.78
N ASN A 291 22.33 -35.63 33.85
CA ASN A 291 21.85 -36.26 32.63
C ASN A 291 20.95 -37.50 32.84
N THR A 292 20.32 -37.62 34.02
CA THR A 292 19.40 -38.73 34.34
C THR A 292 17.93 -38.32 34.48
N ALA A 293 17.61 -37.04 34.26
CA ALA A 293 16.23 -36.57 34.33
C ALA A 293 15.38 -37.19 33.20
N LYS A 294 14.14 -37.54 33.55
CA LYS A 294 13.08 -37.94 32.64
C LYS A 294 11.87 -37.09 32.97
N TRP A 295 11.71 -35.99 32.27
CA TRP A 295 10.56 -35.12 32.40
C TRP A 295 9.34 -35.76 31.73
N ALA A 296 8.21 -35.73 32.39
CA ALA A 296 6.92 -36.09 31.83
C ALA A 296 6.35 -34.91 31.01
N PRO A 297 5.30 -35.13 30.19
CA PRO A 297 4.56 -34.04 29.54
C PRO A 297 4.17 -32.95 30.55
N PRO A 298 4.58 -31.68 30.34
CA PRO A 298 4.30 -30.61 31.29
C PRO A 298 2.81 -30.31 31.38
N VAL A 299 2.32 -30.06 32.59
CA VAL A 299 0.94 -29.63 32.82
C VAL A 299 0.90 -28.11 32.77
N MET A 300 0.26 -27.60 31.72
CA MET A 300 0.07 -26.17 31.46
C MET A 300 -1.38 -25.78 31.73
N PRO A 301 -1.67 -24.49 32.00
CA PRO A 301 -3.04 -24.01 31.97
C PRO A 301 -3.65 -24.16 30.56
N GLU A 302 -4.98 -24.21 30.51
CA GLU A 302 -5.74 -24.29 29.25
C GLU A 302 -5.50 -23.05 28.38
N SER A 303 -5.47 -21.86 29.01
CA SER A 303 -5.09 -20.58 28.41
C SER A 303 -4.03 -19.87 29.26
N LEU A 304 -3.14 -19.11 28.60
CA LEU A 304 -2.19 -18.20 29.26
C LEU A 304 -2.82 -16.82 29.56
N GLY A 305 -4.08 -16.61 29.18
CA GLY A 305 -4.74 -15.30 29.18
C GLY A 305 -4.41 -14.48 27.92
N ASP A 306 -4.75 -13.20 27.92
CA ASP A 306 -4.53 -12.30 26.78
C ASP A 306 -3.11 -11.67 26.76
N GLY A 307 -2.31 -11.95 27.79
CA GLY A 307 -0.97 -11.39 27.98
C GLY A 307 -0.95 -9.86 28.15
N ASN A 308 0.26 -9.30 28.14
CA ASN A 308 0.52 -7.87 28.01
C ASN A 308 1.26 -7.65 26.70
N PHE A 309 0.65 -6.89 25.78
CA PHE A 309 1.23 -6.59 24.48
C PHE A 309 1.98 -5.26 24.51
N ASN A 310 3.21 -5.25 24.01
CA ASN A 310 3.99 -4.04 23.78
C ASN A 310 4.00 -3.74 22.27
N GLU A 311 3.31 -2.66 21.90
CA GLU A 311 3.15 -2.23 20.50
C GLU A 311 4.47 -1.77 19.86
N LEU A 312 5.45 -1.33 20.67
CA LEU A 312 6.70 -0.73 20.21
C LEU A 312 7.73 -1.76 19.69
N ASP A 313 7.61 -3.02 20.10
CA ASP A 313 8.47 -4.14 19.68
C ASP A 313 7.69 -5.40 19.25
N ALA A 314 6.36 -5.30 19.19
CA ALA A 314 5.42 -6.40 18.91
C ALA A 314 5.63 -7.64 19.82
N GLN A 315 6.01 -7.42 21.09
CA GLN A 315 6.21 -8.48 22.08
C GLN A 315 4.94 -8.72 22.90
N LEU A 316 4.58 -9.99 23.07
CA LEU A 316 3.50 -10.43 23.96
C LEU A 316 4.08 -11.13 25.19
N THR A 317 3.79 -10.61 26.39
CA THR A 317 4.34 -11.11 27.66
C THR A 317 3.26 -11.72 28.53
N TYR A 318 3.43 -12.97 28.96
CA TYR A 318 2.60 -13.63 29.96
C TYR A 318 3.35 -13.67 31.30
N TYR A 319 2.83 -12.96 32.30
CA TYR A 319 3.46 -12.89 33.62
C TYR A 319 3.03 -14.05 34.54
N SER A 320 3.98 -14.57 35.32
CA SER A 320 3.73 -15.54 36.39
C SER A 320 2.98 -16.80 35.95
N ALA A 321 3.23 -17.26 34.72
CA ALA A 321 2.66 -18.50 34.21
C ALA A 321 3.17 -19.68 35.06
N LYS A 322 2.25 -20.40 35.71
CA LYS A 322 2.57 -21.61 36.47
C LYS A 322 2.57 -22.82 35.53
N ILE A 323 3.71 -23.50 35.43
CA ILE A 323 3.86 -24.73 34.65
C ILE A 323 4.38 -25.82 35.59
N ALA A 324 3.71 -26.97 35.62
CA ALA A 324 4.18 -28.11 36.40
C ALA A 324 4.94 -29.07 35.48
N PHE A 325 6.14 -29.46 35.91
CA PHE A 325 7.02 -30.39 35.22
C PHE A 325 7.23 -31.63 36.11
N PRO A 326 6.39 -32.67 35.99
CA PRO A 326 6.60 -33.93 36.69
C PRO A 326 7.87 -34.59 36.14
N TYR A 327 8.66 -35.24 37.00
CA TYR A 327 9.88 -35.91 36.57
C TYR A 327 10.19 -37.16 37.37
N THR A 328 11.03 -38.02 36.78
CA THR A 328 11.80 -39.04 37.47
C THR A 328 13.29 -38.78 37.26
N VAL A 329 14.11 -38.94 38.28
CA VAL A 329 15.57 -38.73 38.24
C VAL A 329 16.28 -39.85 39.01
N GLN A 330 17.53 -40.17 38.66
CA GLN A 330 18.36 -41.04 39.50
C GLN A 330 19.06 -40.19 40.56
N THR A 331 19.03 -40.63 41.82
CA THR A 331 19.84 -40.04 42.89
C THR A 331 20.85 -41.06 43.41
N ARG A 332 21.75 -40.64 44.31
CA ARG A 332 22.67 -41.54 45.02
C ARG A 332 21.97 -42.60 45.88
N SER A 333 20.71 -42.38 46.26
CA SER A 333 19.91 -43.31 47.07
C SER A 333 18.91 -44.15 46.26
N GLY A 334 18.75 -43.87 44.96
CA GLY A 334 17.88 -44.61 44.05
C GLY A 334 17.07 -43.69 43.11
N PRO A 335 16.10 -44.24 42.35
CA PRO A 335 15.20 -43.41 41.55
C PRO A 335 14.24 -42.62 42.44
N LYS A 336 14.13 -41.30 42.20
CA LYS A 336 13.15 -40.40 42.82
C LYS A 336 12.21 -39.86 41.75
N SER A 337 10.94 -39.65 42.09
CA SER A 337 9.99 -38.90 41.24
C SER A 337 9.38 -37.76 42.04
N ASP A 338 9.16 -36.62 41.39
CA ASP A 338 8.68 -35.38 42.01
C ASP A 338 8.02 -34.48 40.95
N THR A 339 7.70 -33.22 41.27
CA THR A 339 7.19 -32.23 40.31
C THR A 339 7.74 -30.84 40.58
N ASP A 340 8.52 -30.33 39.63
CA ASP A 340 8.91 -28.91 39.63
C ASP A 340 7.68 -28.04 39.28
N ASN A 341 7.54 -26.91 39.98
CA ASN A 341 6.44 -25.97 39.84
C ASN A 341 7.02 -24.61 39.45
N ALA A 342 7.40 -24.48 38.19
CA ALA A 342 7.99 -23.27 37.64
C ALA A 342 6.93 -22.15 37.57
N TYR A 343 7.31 -20.95 38.04
CA TYR A 343 6.57 -19.70 37.82
C TYR A 343 7.45 -18.81 36.96
N VAL A 344 7.03 -18.53 35.73
CA VAL A 344 7.88 -17.84 34.75
C VAL A 344 7.18 -16.68 34.06
N SER A 345 7.98 -15.72 33.63
CA SER A 345 7.59 -14.74 32.64
C SER A 345 7.86 -15.32 31.25
N ILE A 346 6.84 -15.37 30.40
CA ILE A 346 6.96 -15.90 29.03
C ILE A 346 6.86 -14.74 28.06
N LYS A 347 7.94 -14.46 27.34
CA LYS A 347 7.97 -13.45 26.27
C LYS A 347 7.87 -14.13 24.92
N VAL A 348 6.95 -13.64 24.10
CA VAL A 348 6.72 -14.11 22.74
C VAL A 348 6.96 -12.96 21.76
N ASP A 349 7.95 -13.13 20.89
CA ASP A 349 8.26 -12.21 19.80
C ASP A 349 7.37 -12.53 18.59
N LEU A 350 6.40 -11.66 18.31
CA LEU A 350 5.46 -11.84 17.21
C LEU A 350 6.04 -11.38 15.86
N THR A 351 7.21 -10.73 15.83
CA THR A 351 7.92 -10.36 14.58
C THR A 351 8.49 -11.58 13.84
N GLN A 352 8.47 -12.76 14.47
CA GLN A 352 8.91 -14.02 13.90
C GLN A 352 7.72 -14.94 13.56
N SER A 353 7.89 -15.83 12.58
CA SER A 353 6.88 -16.81 12.16
C SER A 353 7.56 -18.17 11.93
N PRO A 354 7.39 -19.16 12.83
CA PRO A 354 6.58 -19.11 14.06
C PRO A 354 7.14 -18.09 15.09
N PRO A 355 6.31 -17.60 16.02
CA PRO A 355 6.76 -16.69 17.08
C PRO A 355 7.89 -17.31 17.92
N ALA A 356 8.89 -16.50 18.30
CA ALA A 356 9.98 -16.96 19.15
C ALA A 356 9.63 -16.78 20.63
N VAL A 357 9.97 -17.77 21.45
CA VAL A 357 9.62 -17.81 22.88
C VAL A 357 10.88 -17.72 23.74
N LYS A 358 10.84 -16.89 24.78
CA LYS A 358 11.85 -16.80 25.84
C LYS A 358 11.19 -16.89 27.21
N PHE A 359 11.80 -17.66 28.11
CA PHE A 359 11.44 -17.72 29.51
C PHE A 359 12.40 -16.85 30.33
N ASP A 360 11.85 -16.05 31.25
CA ASP A 360 12.54 -15.19 32.21
C ASP A 360 12.06 -15.48 33.65
#